data_AF-A0A838DS00-F1
#
_entry.id   AF-A0A838DS00-F1
#
_cell.length_a   1.000
_cell.length_b   1.000
_cell.length_c   1.000
_cell.angle_alpha   90.00
_cell.angle_beta   90.00
_cell.angle_gamma   90.00
#
_symmetry.space_group_name_H-M   'P 1'
#
loop_
_entity.id
_entity.type
_entity.pdbx_description
1 polymer ?
#
loop_
_entity_poly.entity_id
_entity_poly.type
_entity_poly.pdbx_seq_one_letter_code
_entity_poly.pdbx_strand_id
1 'polypeptide(L)'
;MSSRTLYRLSGGTLIAGSLLILISSIMEAILYPGHNVTQEQYMSLPWFLITLMFLIGSLLFVIGLPGMYLRQAGRAGVLGLIGFLLLFQRLQ
;
A
#
# COMPACT_ATOMS: atom_id res chain seq x y z
N MET A 1 -19.54 13.24 7.70
CA MET A 1 -18.16 13.75 7.42
C MET A 1 -18.18 14.62 6.19
N SER A 2 -17.42 15.72 6.17
CA SER A 2 -17.28 16.52 4.93
C SER A 2 -16.34 15.83 3.94
N SER A 3 -16.55 16.03 2.62
CA SER A 3 -15.66 15.51 1.57
C SER A 3 -14.21 15.95 1.75
N ARG A 4 -13.99 17.13 2.37
CA ARG A 4 -12.66 17.66 2.70
C ARG A 4 -11.96 16.85 3.79
N THR A 5 -12.69 16.43 4.83
CA THR A 5 -12.15 15.59 5.89
C THR A 5 -11.81 14.20 5.38
N LEU A 6 -12.72 13.60 4.59
CA LEU A 6 -12.48 12.28 3.98
C LEU A 6 -11.24 12.30 3.09
N TYR A 7 -11.10 13.30 2.22
CA TYR A 7 -9.93 13.46 1.36
C TYR A 7 -8.62 13.56 2.14
N ARG A 8 -8.59 14.33 3.24
CA ARG A 8 -7.39 14.47 4.07
C ARG A 8 -7.00 13.16 4.75
N LEU A 9 -7.97 12.41 5.26
CA LEU A 9 -7.72 11.10 5.86
C LEU A 9 -7.28 10.07 4.82
N SER A 10 -7.88 10.07 3.64
CA SER A 10 -7.48 9.20 2.53
C SER A 10 -6.08 9.52 2.01
N GLY A 11 -5.74 10.80 1.86
CA GLY A 11 -4.36 11.20 1.54
C GLY A 11 -3.37 10.81 2.63
N GLY A 12 -3.73 10.99 3.91
CA GLY A 12 -2.89 10.61 5.05
C GLY A 12 -2.62 9.11 5.12
N THR A 13 -3.66 8.29 4.93
CA THR A 13 -3.55 6.82 4.92
C THR A 13 -2.75 6.31 3.73
N LEU A 14 -2.88 6.93 2.55
CA LEU A 14 -2.03 6.61 1.39
C LEU A 14 -0.56 6.92 1.65
N ILE A 15 -0.25 8.11 2.19
CA ILE A 15 1.14 8.51 2.47
C ILE A 15 1.74 7.59 3.54
N ALA A 16 1.02 7.36 4.64
CA ALA A 16 1.46 6.49 5.71
C ALA A 16 1.66 5.03 5.22
N GLY A 17 0.69 4.50 4.47
CA GLY A 17 0.75 3.15 3.91
C GLY A 17 1.91 2.98 2.93
N SER A 18 2.08 3.92 2.00
CA SER A 18 3.19 3.91 1.02
C SER A 18 4.56 3.96 1.70
N LEU A 19 4.69 4.77 2.76
CA LEU A 19 5.93 4.89 3.49
C LEU A 19 6.27 3.59 4.23
N LEU A 20 5.28 2.96 4.87
CA LEU A 20 5.48 1.66 5.52
C LEU A 20 5.87 0.58 4.53
N ILE A 21 5.20 0.51 3.37
CA ILE A 21 5.56 -0.42 2.29
C ILE A 21 6.99 -0.18 1.84
N LEU A 22 7.36 1.07 1.53
CA LEU A 22 8.71 1.42 1.10
C LEU A 22 9.77 1.00 2.12
N ILE A 23 9.55 1.31 3.41
CA ILE A 23 10.47 0.91 4.48
C ILE A 23 10.58 -0.61 4.54
N SER A 24 9.46 -1.33 4.52
CA SER A 24 9.47 -2.80 4.54
C SER A 24 10.23 -3.40 3.36
N SER A 25 10.06 -2.86 2.15
CA SER A 25 10.78 -3.31 0.95
C SER A 25 12.28 -3.03 1.01
N ILE A 26 12.68 -1.88 1.57
CA ILE A 26 14.11 -1.57 1.79
C ILE A 26 14.71 -2.54 2.82
N MET A 27 14.01 -2.77 3.93
CA MET A 27 14.46 -3.71 4.96
C MET A 27 14.56 -5.14 4.41
N GLU A 28 13.58 -5.58 3.63
CA GLU A 28 13.59 -6.88 2.97
C GLU A 28 14.77 -7.00 2.00
N ALA A 29 15.03 -5.99 1.17
CA ALA A 29 16.15 -6.00 0.22
C ALA A 29 17.52 -6.05 0.91
N ILE A 30 17.66 -5.42 2.09
CA ILE A 30 18.89 -5.42 2.88
C ILE A 30 19.08 -6.76 3.61
N LEU A 31 18.03 -7.28 4.23
CA LEU A 31 18.11 -8.47 5.09
C LEU A 31 18.02 -9.78 4.29
N TYR A 32 17.33 -9.78 3.16
CA TYR A 32 17.06 -10.94 2.31
C TYR A 32 17.37 -10.62 0.83
N PRO A 33 18.65 -10.38 0.50
CA PRO A 33 19.05 -9.98 -0.84
C PRO A 33 18.67 -11.05 -1.89
N GLY A 34 18.12 -10.58 -3.01
CA GLY A 34 17.64 -11.46 -4.08
C GLY A 34 16.37 -12.24 -3.74
N HIS A 35 15.66 -11.87 -2.68
CA HIS A 35 14.43 -12.54 -2.19
C HIS A 35 14.64 -14.02 -1.87
N ASN A 36 15.87 -14.37 -1.49
CA ASN A 36 16.25 -15.72 -1.09
C ASN A 36 16.13 -15.85 0.43
N VAL A 37 14.96 -16.28 0.88
CA VAL A 37 14.65 -16.48 2.30
C VAL A 37 14.68 -17.98 2.58
N THR A 38 15.50 -18.41 3.54
CA THR A 38 15.54 -19.82 3.94
C THR A 38 14.34 -20.19 4.82
N GLN A 39 14.03 -21.48 4.91
CA GLN A 39 12.91 -21.97 5.71
C GLN A 39 12.98 -21.56 7.18
N GLU A 40 14.19 -21.53 7.77
CA GLU A 40 14.40 -21.08 9.14
C GLU A 40 14.18 -19.57 9.30
N GLN A 41 14.54 -18.78 8.29
CA GLN A 41 14.37 -17.33 8.30
C GLN A 41 12.91 -16.91 8.23
N TYR A 42 12.02 -17.69 7.60
CA TYR A 42 10.58 -17.42 7.61
C TYR A 42 9.98 -17.43 9.03
N MET A 43 10.55 -18.21 9.95
CA MET A 43 10.12 -18.28 11.35
C MET A 43 10.81 -17.22 12.23
N SER A 44 11.69 -16.40 11.64
CA SER A 44 12.45 -15.40 12.39
C SER A 44 11.61 -14.16 12.71
N LEU A 45 11.92 -13.53 13.85
CA LEU A 45 11.28 -12.28 14.25
C LEU A 45 11.44 -11.14 13.21
N PRO A 46 12.63 -10.94 12.58
CA PRO A 46 12.77 -9.91 11.54
C PRO A 46 11.82 -10.12 10.36
N TRP A 47 11.68 -11.36 9.88
CA TRP A 47 10.76 -11.69 8.79
C TRP A 47 9.31 -11.36 9.16
N PHE A 48 8.90 -11.76 10.36
CA PHE A 48 7.56 -11.46 10.88
C PHE A 48 7.29 -9.95 10.94
N LEU A 49 8.22 -9.17 11.47
CA LEU A 49 8.06 -7.72 11.61
C LEU A 49 7.98 -7.01 10.24
N ILE A 50 8.84 -7.38 9.29
CA ILE A 50 8.81 -6.82 7.94
C ILE A 50 7.48 -7.14 7.25
N THR A 51 7.05 -8.41 7.32
CA THR A 51 5.78 -8.86 6.72
C THR A 51 4.58 -8.14 7.35
N LEU A 52 4.59 -7.97 8.67
CA LEU A 52 3.53 -7.25 9.38
C LEU A 52 3.49 -5.77 9.00
N MET A 53 4.64 -5.12 8.88
CA MET A 53 4.74 -3.73 8.42
C MET A 53 4.21 -3.59 6.99
N PHE A 54 4.59 -4.50 6.09
CA PHE A 54 4.09 -4.53 4.72
C PHE A 54 2.58 -4.73 4.67
N LEU A 55 2.03 -5.64 5.48
CA LEU A 55 0.60 -5.90 5.58
C LEU A 55 -0.16 -4.66 6.05
N ILE A 56 0.28 -4.03 7.14
CA ILE A 56 -0.35 -2.81 7.68
C ILE A 56 -0.26 -1.69 6.65
N GLY A 57 0.90 -1.51 6.03
CA GLY A 57 1.10 -0.52 4.98
C GLY A 57 0.15 -0.72 3.80
N SER A 58 0.00 -1.98 3.36
CA SER A 58 -0.92 -2.37 2.29
C SER A 58 -2.38 -2.11 2.64
N LEU A 59 -2.81 -2.42 3.86
CA LEU A 59 -4.17 -2.14 4.33
C LEU A 59 -4.46 -0.64 4.36
N LEU A 60 -3.55 0.17 4.89
CA LEU A 60 -3.66 1.63 4.90
C LEU A 60 -3.72 2.19 3.47
N PHE A 61 -2.89 1.65 2.57
CA PHE A 61 -2.88 2.04 1.17
C PHE A 61 -4.23 1.74 0.51
N VAL A 62 -4.74 0.50 0.62
CA VAL A 62 -6.03 0.09 0.04
C VAL A 62 -7.20 0.90 0.62
N ILE A 63 -7.23 1.18 1.93
CA ILE A 63 -8.28 1.99 2.56
C ILE A 63 -8.20 3.46 2.11
N GLY A 64 -7.01 3.97 1.81
CA GLY A 64 -6.83 5.33 1.33
C GLY A 64 -7.27 5.56 -0.12
N LEU A 65 -7.27 4.52 -0.95
CA LEU A 65 -7.62 4.59 -2.37
C LEU A 65 -9.09 5.04 -2.63
N PRO A 66 -10.13 4.49 -1.96
CA PRO A 66 -11.51 4.91 -2.17
C PRO A 66 -11.77 6.41 -2.00
N GLY A 67 -11.21 7.07 -0.97
CA GLY A 67 -11.50 8.49 -0.76
C GLY A 67 -10.73 9.43 -1.70
N MET A 68 -9.58 8.99 -2.23
CA MET A 68 -8.97 9.65 -3.40
C MET A 68 -9.83 9.46 -4.65
N TYR A 69 -10.33 8.23 -4.85
CA TYR A 69 -11.15 7.87 -5.98
C TYR A 69 -12.46 8.69 -6.03
N LEU A 70 -13.14 8.87 -4.90
CA LEU A 70 -14.36 9.68 -4.80
C LEU A 70 -14.16 11.14 -5.25
N ARG A 71 -12.96 11.71 -5.07
CA ARG A 71 -12.65 13.06 -5.57
C ARG A 71 -12.35 13.06 -7.06
N GLN A 72 -11.72 12.00 -7.58
CA GLN A 72 -11.41 11.86 -9.00
C GLN A 72 -12.65 11.46 -9.82
N ALA A 73 -13.61 10.74 -9.24
CA ALA A 73 -14.82 10.28 -9.91
C ALA A 73 -15.65 11.42 -10.54
N GLY A 74 -15.66 12.60 -9.90
CA GLY A 74 -16.34 13.78 -10.46
C GLY A 74 -15.68 14.37 -11.72
N ARG A 75 -14.41 14.07 -12.00
CA ARG A 75 -13.65 14.57 -13.17
C ARG A 75 -13.29 13.47 -14.19
N ALA A 76 -13.01 12.26 -13.72
CA ALA A 76 -12.57 11.13 -14.54
C ALA A 76 -13.68 10.11 -14.83
N GLY A 77 -14.81 10.18 -14.11
CA GLY A 77 -15.91 9.23 -14.26
C GLY A 77 -15.46 7.77 -14.09
N VAL A 78 -16.11 6.85 -14.81
CA VAL A 78 -15.82 5.41 -14.79
C VAL A 78 -14.45 5.08 -15.42
N LEU A 79 -13.95 5.91 -16.34
CA LEU A 79 -12.63 5.73 -16.97
C LEU A 79 -11.48 5.84 -15.98
N GLY A 80 -11.62 6.69 -14.96
CA GLY A 80 -10.67 6.75 -13.84
C GLY A 80 -10.60 5.43 -13.05
N LEU A 81 -11.75 4.76 -12.87
CA LEU A 81 -11.83 3.48 -12.14
C LEU A 81 -11.13 2.38 -12.93
N ILE A 82 -11.42 2.33 -14.23
CA ILE A 82 -10.87 1.35 -15.15
C ILE A 82 -9.35 1.52 -15.22
N GLY A 83 -8.86 2.75 -15.37
CA GLY A 83 -7.42 3.04 -15.34
C GLY A 83 -6.76 2.63 -14.04
N PHE A 84 -7.39 2.91 -12.90
CA PHE A 84 -6.90 2.49 -11.58
C PHE A 84 -6.83 0.96 -11.44
N LEU A 85 -7.90 0.24 -11.78
CA LEU A 85 -7.96 -1.22 -11.68
C LEU A 85 -6.96 -1.91 -12.61
N LEU A 86 -6.80 -1.41 -13.83
CA LEU A 86 -5.83 -1.95 -14.80
C LEU A 86 -4.38 -1.74 -14.34
N LEU A 87 -4.06 -0.60 -13.71
CA LEU A 87 -2.74 -0.36 -13.14
C LEU A 87 -2.48 -1.28 -11.94
N PHE A 88 -3.48 -1.47 -11.08
CA PHE A 88 -3.33 -2.27 -9.87
C PHE A 88 -3.16 -3.76 -10.17
N GLN A 89 -3.88 -4.30 -11.16
CA GLN A 89 -3.77 -5.71 -11.57
C GLN A 89 -2.46 -6.03 -12.31
N ARG A 90 -1.80 -5.03 -12.89
CA ARG A 90 -0.57 -5.22 -13.68
C ARG A 90 0.71 -5.07 -12.86
N LEU A 91 0.60 -4.69 -11.59
CA LEU A 91 1.70 -4.48 -10.64
C LEU A 91 1.83 -5.60 -9.58
N GLN A 92 1.04 -6.68 -9.71
CA GLN A 92 1.18 -7.92 -8.94
C GLN A 92 1.70 -9.03 -9.86
#